data_AF-A0A8J7XA71-F1
#
_entry.id   AF-A0A8J7XA71-F1
#
_cell.length_a   1.000
_cell.length_b   1.000
_cell.length_c   1.000
_cell.angle_alpha   90.00
_cell.angle_beta   90.00
_cell.angle_gamma   90.00
#
_symmetry.space_group_name_H-M   'P 1'
#
loop_
_entity.id
_entity.type
_entity.pdbx_description
1 polymer ?
#
loop_
_entity_poly.entity_id
_entity_poly.type
_entity_poly.pdbx_seq_one_letter_code
_entity_poly.pdbx_strand_id
1 'polypeptide(L)'
;MDLREEILSEIDGKTLNYCFSCGMCTGGCPSARISDSRYNPRKILHRAVIEGKLEDDIWLCTNCYTCQERCPTKTKVADLLSLMRRIYVKEKGIP
;
A
#
# COMPACT_ATOMS: atom_id res chain seq x y z
N MET A 1 17.92 7.36 1.76
CA MET A 1 16.82 7.64 2.70
C MET A 1 16.17 6.32 3.02
N ASP A 2 15.74 6.12 4.26
CA ASP A 2 14.99 4.93 4.63
C ASP A 2 13.60 4.99 3.95
N LEU A 3 13.17 3.92 3.28
CA LEU A 3 11.88 3.87 2.55
C LEU A 3 10.71 4.26 3.46
N ARG A 4 10.76 3.83 4.71
CA ARG A 4 9.77 4.18 5.73
C ARG A 4 9.73 5.69 5.97
N GLU A 5 10.88 6.34 6.12
CA GLU A 5 10.95 7.79 6.33
C GLU A 5 10.37 8.54 5.13
N GLU A 6 10.70 8.11 3.91
CA GLU A 6 10.17 8.70 2.68
C GLU A 6 8.64 8.56 2.62
N ILE A 7 8.09 7.37 2.91
CA ILE A 7 6.64 7.16 2.98
C ILE A 7 6.01 8.06 4.05
N LEU A 8 6.54 8.08 5.27
CA LEU A 8 5.93 8.81 6.40
C LEU A 8 6.09 10.33 6.30
N SER A 9 7.00 10.83 5.46
CA SER A 9 7.17 12.26 5.19
C SER A 9 5.97 12.87 4.45
N GLU A 10 5.25 12.05 3.68
CA GLU A 10 4.10 12.43 2.88
C GLU A 10 2.81 12.53 3.72
N ILE A 11 1.87 13.38 3.30
CA ILE A 11 0.60 13.61 4.01
C ILE A 11 -0.18 12.28 4.16
N ASP A 12 -0.31 11.52 3.08
CA ASP A 12 -1.01 10.23 3.08
C ASP A 12 -0.23 9.16 3.87
N GLY A 13 1.10 9.27 3.87
CA GLY A 13 2.03 8.48 4.67
C GLY A 13 1.69 8.43 6.15
N LYS A 14 1.42 9.60 6.73
CA LYS A 14 1.11 9.75 8.17
C LYS A 14 -0.12 8.96 8.60
N THR A 15 -1.06 8.70 7.68
CA THR A 15 -2.29 7.94 7.99
C THR A 15 -2.01 6.46 8.30
N LEU A 16 -0.82 5.96 7.96
CA LEU A 16 -0.40 4.60 8.27
C LEU A 16 -0.10 4.40 9.76
N ASN A 17 0.23 5.46 10.51
CA ASN A 17 0.50 5.38 11.96
C ASN A 17 -0.72 4.87 12.76
N TYR A 18 -1.92 4.94 12.19
CA TYR A 18 -3.15 4.44 12.81
C TYR A 18 -3.50 3.01 12.40
N CYS A 19 -2.79 2.42 11.43
CA CYS A 19 -3.11 1.09 10.91
C CYS A 19 -2.79 -0.01 11.94
N PHE A 20 -3.81 -0.76 12.34
CA PHE A 20 -3.66 -1.94 13.22
C PHE A 20 -3.76 -3.28 12.47
N SER A 21 -3.56 -3.28 11.15
CA SER A 21 -3.50 -4.49 10.32
C SER A 21 -4.77 -5.38 10.30
N CYS A 22 -5.97 -4.78 10.39
CA CYS A 22 -7.24 -5.52 10.40
C CYS A 22 -7.57 -6.32 9.12
N GLY A 23 -6.99 -5.98 7.97
CA GLY A 23 -7.22 -6.70 6.71
C GLY A 23 -8.49 -6.32 5.93
N MET A 24 -9.24 -5.30 6.36
CA MET A 24 -10.39 -4.78 5.59
C MET A 24 -10.00 -4.38 4.15
N CYS A 25 -8.82 -3.79 3.98
CA CYS A 25 -8.29 -3.44 2.66
C CYS A 25 -8.11 -4.67 1.76
N THR A 26 -7.69 -5.81 2.31
CA THR A 26 -7.54 -7.06 1.56
C THR A 26 -8.90 -7.66 1.24
N GLY A 27 -9.81 -7.75 2.22
CA GLY A 27 -11.14 -8.34 2.03
C GLY A 27 -12.01 -7.60 1.02
N GLY A 28 -11.88 -6.27 0.94
CA GLY A 28 -12.60 -5.45 -0.05
C GLY A 28 -11.96 -5.40 -1.44
N CYS A 29 -10.72 -5.87 -1.60
CA CYS A 29 -9.98 -5.62 -2.83
C CYS A 29 -10.37 -6.59 -3.96
N PRO A 30 -10.75 -6.09 -5.16
CA PRO A 30 -10.99 -6.94 -6.31
C PRO A 30 -9.72 -7.66 -6.80
N SER A 31 -8.57 -6.98 -6.84
CA SER A 31 -7.30 -7.58 -7.23
C SER A 31 -6.88 -8.71 -6.29
N ALA A 32 -7.08 -8.53 -4.97
CA ALA A 32 -6.75 -9.57 -4.00
C ALA A 32 -7.56 -10.85 -4.24
N ARG A 33 -8.86 -10.70 -4.54
CA ARG A 33 -9.78 -11.80 -4.82
C ARG A 33 -9.41 -12.63 -6.05
N ILE A 34 -8.91 -12.00 -7.12
CA ILE A 34 -8.61 -12.69 -8.39
C ILE A 34 -7.14 -13.11 -8.54
N SER A 35 -6.26 -12.59 -7.71
CA SER A 35 -4.81 -12.81 -7.83
C SER A 35 -4.30 -14.14 -7.27
N ASP A 36 -5.19 -15.01 -6.77
CA ASP A 36 -4.83 -16.24 -6.07
C ASP A 36 -3.78 -16.00 -4.97
N SER A 37 -4.11 -15.09 -4.05
CA SER A 37 -3.25 -14.67 -2.93
C SER A 37 -1.93 -13.96 -3.29
N ARG A 38 -1.61 -13.75 -4.57
CA ARG A 38 -0.41 -13.00 -5.00
C ARG A 38 -0.48 -11.51 -4.67
N TYR A 39 -1.67 -10.93 -4.56
CA TYR A 39 -1.87 -9.53 -4.20
C TYR A 39 -2.51 -9.39 -2.82
N ASN A 40 -1.87 -8.63 -1.94
CA ASN A 40 -2.43 -8.33 -0.63
C ASN A 40 -2.01 -6.92 -0.17
N PRO A 41 -2.91 -5.92 -0.23
CA PRO A 41 -2.55 -4.54 0.07
C PRO A 41 -2.07 -4.37 1.52
N ARG A 42 -2.62 -5.14 2.47
CA ARG A 42 -2.13 -5.13 3.86
C ARG A 42 -0.68 -5.59 3.96
N LYS A 43 -0.33 -6.70 3.30
CA LYS A 43 1.05 -7.24 3.33
C LYS A 43 2.02 -6.30 2.61
N ILE A 44 1.60 -5.69 1.51
CA ILE A 44 2.40 -4.68 0.79
C ILE A 44 2.74 -3.51 1.72
N LEU A 45 1.75 -2.93 2.41
CA LEU A 45 1.98 -1.84 3.35
C LEU A 45 2.93 -2.25 4.49
N HIS A 46 2.74 -3.44 5.05
CA HIS A 46 3.61 -3.98 6.10
C HIS A 46 5.05 -4.15 5.59
N ARG A 47 5.24 -4.78 4.43
CA ARG A 47 6.55 -5.04 3.83
C ARG A 47 7.27 -3.73 3.50
N ALA A 48 6.57 -2.71 3.01
CA ALA A 48 7.17 -1.41 2.72
C ALA A 48 7.69 -0.70 3.99
N VAL A 49 6.92 -0.73 5.09
CA VAL A 49 7.20 0.09 6.29
C VAL A 49 7.99 -0.62 7.38
N ILE A 50 7.91 -1.95 7.43
CA ILE A 50 8.63 -2.76 8.42
C ILE A 50 9.90 -3.36 7.79
N GLU A 51 9.82 -3.83 6.55
CA GLU A 51 10.94 -4.52 5.89
C GLU A 51 11.70 -3.63 4.91
N GLY A 52 11.20 -2.42 4.61
CA GLY A 52 11.84 -1.51 3.66
C GLY A 52 11.82 -2.04 2.21
N LYS A 53 10.85 -2.89 1.85
CA LYS A 53 10.82 -3.56 0.54
C LYS A 53 9.58 -3.22 -0.30
N LEU A 54 9.82 -2.87 -1.56
CA LEU A 54 8.80 -2.75 -2.60
C LEU A 54 9.04 -3.77 -3.71
N GLU A 55 7.97 -4.44 -4.13
CA GLU A 55 7.94 -5.47 -5.17
C GLU A 55 6.88 -5.13 -6.21
N ASP A 56 6.81 -5.90 -7.30
CA ASP A 56 5.98 -5.59 -8.46
C ASP A 56 4.47 -5.79 -8.20
N ASP A 57 4.11 -6.49 -7.13
CA ASP A 57 2.71 -6.68 -6.73
C ASP A 57 1.96 -5.36 -6.47
N ILE A 58 2.67 -4.25 -6.19
CA ILE A 58 2.08 -2.90 -6.09
C ILE A 58 1.32 -2.49 -7.35
N TRP A 59 1.70 -3.00 -8.53
CA TRP A 59 1.09 -2.67 -9.83
C TRP A 59 -0.26 -3.33 -10.05
N LEU A 60 -0.62 -4.33 -9.24
CA LEU A 60 -1.93 -4.98 -9.30
C LEU A 60 -3.05 -4.14 -8.65
N CYS A 61 -2.74 -3.06 -7.93
CA CYS A 61 -3.75 -2.13 -7.45
C CYS A 61 -4.46 -1.42 -8.61
N THR A 62 -5.79 -1.44 -8.64
CA THR A 62 -6.57 -0.75 -9.69
C THR A 62 -6.94 0.69 -9.34
N ASN A 63 -6.50 1.20 -8.19
CA ASN A 63 -6.94 2.50 -7.65
C ASN A 63 -8.47 2.66 -7.64
N CYS A 64 -9.19 1.60 -7.25
CA CYS A 64 -10.66 1.63 -7.09
C CYS A 64 -11.13 2.22 -5.75
N TYR A 65 -10.21 2.61 -4.87
CA TYR A 65 -10.45 3.26 -3.57
C TYR A 65 -11.31 2.51 -2.54
N THR A 66 -11.79 1.29 -2.82
CA THR A 66 -12.64 0.52 -1.88
C THR A 66 -11.97 0.29 -0.52
N CYS A 67 -10.65 0.07 -0.48
CA CYS A 67 -9.89 -0.12 0.74
C CYS A 67 -9.83 1.13 1.63
N GLN A 68 -9.84 2.31 1.00
CA GLN A 68 -9.76 3.60 1.66
C GLN A 68 -11.11 3.97 2.30
N GLU A 69 -12.19 3.83 1.54
CA GLU A 69 -13.56 4.11 2.01
C GLU A 69 -13.97 3.23 3.19
N ARG A 70 -13.48 1.99 3.23
CA ARG A 70 -13.80 1.04 4.28
C ARG A 70 -12.81 1.04 5.43
N CYS A 71 -11.73 1.81 5.39
CA CYS A 71 -10.72 1.74 6.44
C CYS A 71 -11.25 2.31 7.77
N PRO A 72 -11.26 1.53 8.87
CA PRO A 72 -11.82 1.99 10.15
C PRO A 72 -10.97 3.11 10.78
N THR A 73 -9.69 3.18 10.43
CA THR A 73 -8.73 4.19 10.89
C THR A 73 -8.48 5.28 9.86
N LYS A 74 -9.27 5.30 8.78
CA LYS A 74 -9.14 6.26 7.67
C LYS A 74 -7.76 6.28 7.01
N THR A 75 -7.01 5.17 7.11
CA THR A 75 -5.73 5.01 6.41
C THR A 75 -5.96 5.07 4.91
N LYS A 76 -5.19 5.92 4.22
CA LYS A 76 -5.33 6.21 2.80
C LYS A 76 -4.64 5.14 1.94
N VAL A 77 -5.12 3.90 2.03
CA VAL A 77 -4.43 2.72 1.47
C VAL A 77 -4.19 2.84 -0.04
N ALA A 78 -5.15 3.35 -0.81
CA ALA A 78 -4.99 3.53 -2.25
C ALA A 78 -3.94 4.61 -2.58
N ASP A 79 -3.96 5.71 -1.84
CA ASP A 79 -3.00 6.80 -2.02
C ASP A 79 -1.59 6.39 -1.59
N LEU A 80 -1.47 5.60 -0.51
CA LEU A 80 -0.20 4.99 -0.08
C LEU A 80 0.38 4.05 -1.15
N LEU A 81 -0.43 3.21 -1.79
CA LEU A 81 0.03 2.35 -2.88
C LEU A 81 0.47 3.18 -4.10
N SER A 82 -0.21 4.28 -4.38
CA SER A 82 0.18 5.22 -5.44
C SER A 82 1.49 5.94 -5.11
N LEU A 83 1.70 6.34 -3.86
CA LEU A 83 2.97 6.87 -3.36
C LEU A 83 4.10 5.83 -3.51
N MET A 84 3.85 4.59 -3.10
CA MET A 84 4.82 3.49 -3.23
C MET A 84 5.20 3.23 -4.69
N ARG A 85 4.27 3.36 -5.65
CA ARG A 85 4.61 3.30 -7.08
C ARG A 85 5.55 4.42 -7.51
N ARG A 86 5.33 5.66 -7.04
CA ARG A 86 6.24 6.78 -7.34
C ARG A 86 7.64 6.52 -6.82
N ILE A 87 7.75 6.02 -5.59
CA ILE A 87 9.04 5.66 -4.98
C ILE A 87 9.69 4.51 -5.74
N TYR A 88 8.93 3.44 -6.06
CA TYR A 88 9.40 2.32 -6.86
C TYR A 88 10.01 2.80 -8.18
N VAL A 89 9.29 3.65 -8.93
CA VAL A 89 9.78 4.17 -10.22
C VAL A 89 11.05 5.00 -10.07
N LYS A 90 11.15 5.81 -9.01
CA LYS A 90 12.34 6.59 -8.69
C LYS A 90 13.56 5.71 -8.39
N GLU A 91 13.37 4.59 -7.71
CA GLU A 91 14.46 3.69 -7.28
C GLU A 91 14.83 2.62 -8.32
N LYS A 92 13.84 2.08 -9.04
CA LYS A 92 13.98 0.89 -9.90
C LYS A 92 13.60 1.12 -11.36
N GLY A 93 13.00 2.27 -11.70
CA GLY A 93 12.45 2.53 -13.04
C GLY A 93 11.02 1.99 -13.22
N ILE A 94 10.51 2.13 -14.44
CA ILE A 94 9.19 1.61 -14.82
C ILE A 94 9.31 0.08 -14.94
N PRO A 95 8.36 -0.70 -14.39
CA PRO A 95 8.35 -2.17 -14.51
C PRO A 95 8.26 -2.66 -15.94
#